data_AF-A0A0N8R7G0-F1
#
_entry.id   AF-A0A0N8R7G0-F1
#
_cell.length_a   1.000
_cell.length_b   1.000
_cell.length_c   1.000
_cell.angle_alpha   90.00
_cell.angle_beta   90.00
_cell.angle_gamma   90.00
#
_symmetry.space_group_name_H-M   'P 1'
#
loop_
_entity.id
_entity.type
_entity.pdbx_description
1 polymer ?
#
loop_
_entity_poly.entity_id
_entity_poly.type
_entity_poly.pdbx_seq_one_letter_code
_entity_poly.pdbx_strand_id
1 'polypeptide(L)'
;MGCFNVTGASGRANNYVVERHEDRSSIGQESPRQEIADSPLSRSGRSSNRTSPRVSLDRLRAFSPPGGASVGALRNWFWQGQAVQHLQQLKAELDNGSSIRELLDGPGFGALLTHVIDDIASISNAENLSPIEAAEALRQAISTGRGANNMDIGLKNVLQFGLYAVREKLQGEAELADSMRTHPAFQSFPVAHTWKFCIEQERWNDHGAASGMRFDNEPGYMGGMSRGLKFVIDSEAGSSSRKKGEIDATWVENLHDIAVNGVFQRSVMHPWQSGVDADEAVNAVAALTAPGSNISDKISSAASAIYHLPHHLMPLAGGYRHNELIQFGLDHPKNLTPAGLGDLQKFQSRFAGWAEFRSRDNRPIDWDEVERGNAGVTWACPGKSRKEVTKLVQNVLRTHYHEIKRTTNAEAALHVVARTCATLERAHVFMDGNARTFGCLLLNKLLLSAGLSPSMAPDANEFDGYSNEELVARIREGQDMFRAHCQA
;
A
#
# COMPACT_ATOMS: atom_id res chain seq x y z
N MET A 1 55.40 -19.72 29.46
CA MET A 1 54.79 -20.56 30.53
C MET A 1 53.77 -19.66 31.22
N GLY A 2 52.47 -19.74 30.92
CA GLY A 2 51.53 -20.73 31.48
C GLY A 2 51.22 -20.34 32.94
N CYS A 3 50.00 -20.06 33.40
CA CYS A 3 48.69 -20.62 33.05
C CYS A 3 47.51 -19.70 33.47
N PHE A 4 46.36 -20.04 32.89
CA PHE A 4 44.98 -19.60 33.08
C PHE A 4 44.43 -19.67 34.52
N ASN A 5 43.45 -18.81 34.87
CA ASN A 5 42.05 -19.24 35.00
C ASN A 5 41.01 -18.10 35.10
N VAL A 6 39.78 -18.49 34.75
CA VAL A 6 38.58 -17.75 34.34
C VAL A 6 37.59 -17.59 35.51
N THR A 7 36.75 -16.53 35.50
CA THR A 7 35.26 -16.53 35.62
C THR A 7 34.72 -15.22 36.24
N GLY A 8 33.55 -14.76 35.77
CA GLY A 8 32.71 -13.81 36.49
C GLY A 8 31.97 -12.80 35.61
N ALA A 9 30.68 -13.04 35.38
CA ALA A 9 29.78 -12.27 34.52
C ALA A 9 29.08 -11.08 35.23
N SER A 10 28.55 -10.15 34.42
CA SER A 10 27.32 -9.33 34.57
C SER A 10 27.56 -7.97 33.89
N GLY A 11 26.73 -7.47 32.97
CA GLY A 11 25.29 -7.30 33.08
C GLY A 11 25.02 -5.84 33.48
N ARG A 12 24.95 -4.92 32.51
CA ARG A 12 24.45 -3.55 32.73
C ARG A 12 23.44 -3.18 31.64
N ALA A 13 22.18 -3.29 32.01
CA ALA A 13 21.07 -2.58 31.39
C ALA A 13 21.13 -1.12 31.86
N ASN A 14 21.09 -0.18 30.93
CA ASN A 14 20.87 1.23 31.26
C ASN A 14 19.37 1.51 31.13
N ASN A 15 18.74 1.70 32.29
CA ASN A 15 17.43 2.31 32.42
C ASN A 15 17.53 3.78 32.01
N TYR A 16 16.76 4.22 31.02
CA TYR A 16 16.49 5.64 30.82
C TYR A 16 15.17 5.99 31.51
N VAL A 17 15.28 7.01 32.35
CA VAL A 17 14.23 7.63 33.14
C VAL A 17 13.29 8.39 32.20
N VAL A 18 11.99 8.16 32.38
CA VAL A 18 10.91 8.92 31.74
C VAL A 18 10.72 10.22 32.52
N GLU A 19 11.10 11.36 31.93
CA GLU A 19 10.66 12.66 32.44
C GLU A 19 9.24 12.94 31.95
N ARG A 20 8.31 13.06 32.90
CA ARG A 20 6.95 13.53 32.68
C ARG A 20 6.98 15.04 32.57
N HIS A 21 6.57 15.58 31.43
CA HIS A 21 6.03 16.92 31.35
C HIS A 21 4.53 16.84 31.06
N GLU A 22 3.74 17.23 32.05
CA GLU A 22 2.32 17.52 31.89
C GLU A 22 2.19 18.89 31.23
N ASP A 23 1.55 18.94 30.07
CA ASP A 23 0.80 20.13 29.67
C ASP A 23 -0.44 19.71 28.90
N ARG A 24 -1.60 20.02 29.49
CA ARG A 24 -2.93 19.76 28.98
C ARG A 24 -3.45 21.03 28.30
N SER A 25 -3.72 20.96 27.01
CA SER A 25 -4.76 21.80 26.39
C SER A 25 -5.37 21.14 25.14
N SER A 26 -6.60 20.68 25.32
CA SER A 26 -7.70 20.56 24.35
C SER A 26 -7.40 20.07 22.92
N ILE A 27 -7.57 18.76 22.70
CA ILE A 27 -7.96 18.19 21.40
C ILE A 27 -9.40 17.70 21.55
N GLY A 28 -10.25 18.05 20.57
CA GLY A 28 -11.68 17.81 20.57
C GLY A 28 -12.03 16.34 20.69
N GLN A 29 -13.01 16.04 21.54
CA GLN A 29 -13.58 14.70 21.68
C GLN A 29 -14.30 14.30 20.39
N GLU A 30 -13.75 13.33 19.68
CA GLU A 30 -14.51 12.56 18.70
C GLU A 30 -15.54 11.69 19.44
N SER A 31 -16.80 11.71 18.97
CA SER A 31 -17.84 10.82 19.48
C SER A 31 -17.60 9.40 18.96
N PRO A 32 -17.63 8.35 19.81
CA PRO A 32 -17.44 6.99 19.36
C PRO A 32 -18.66 6.55 18.54
N ARG A 33 -18.50 6.34 17.24
CA ARG A 33 -19.33 5.37 16.52
C ARG A 33 -18.81 3.99 16.89
N GLN A 34 -19.71 3.09 17.24
CA GLN A 34 -19.42 1.69 17.57
C GLN A 34 -18.70 1.03 16.37
N GLU A 35 -17.39 0.97 16.44
CA GLU A 35 -16.54 0.16 15.58
C GLU A 35 -16.72 -1.31 15.96
N ILE A 36 -16.90 -2.17 14.96
CA ILE A 36 -17.05 -3.61 15.12
C ILE A 36 -15.67 -4.19 15.47
N ALA A 37 -15.31 -4.09 16.74
CA ALA A 37 -14.18 -4.80 17.30
C ALA A 37 -14.59 -5.26 18.70
N ASP A 38 -15.27 -6.40 18.76
CA ASP A 38 -15.19 -7.36 19.87
C ASP A 38 -16.14 -8.55 19.61
N SER A 39 -15.61 -9.62 19.01
CA SER A 39 -16.21 -10.96 19.13
C SER A 39 -15.18 -12.08 18.96
N PRO A 40 -15.42 -13.27 19.56
CA PRO A 40 -14.42 -13.99 20.31
C PRO A 40 -13.63 -14.99 19.47
N LEU A 41 -12.45 -14.60 19.00
CA LEU A 41 -11.41 -15.54 18.55
C LEU A 41 -10.51 -15.92 19.74
N SER A 42 -11.07 -16.63 20.71
CA SER A 42 -10.29 -17.27 21.77
C SER A 42 -11.05 -18.46 22.35
N ARG A 43 -10.80 -19.65 21.77
CA ARG A 43 -10.62 -20.93 22.51
C ARG A 43 -10.52 -22.14 21.56
N SER A 44 -9.31 -22.63 21.40
CA SER A 44 -8.87 -24.05 21.42
C SER A 44 -7.45 -24.05 20.81
N GLY A 45 -6.41 -24.45 21.52
CA GLY A 45 -6.12 -25.83 21.87
C GLY A 45 -4.85 -26.23 21.12
N ARG A 46 -3.72 -26.31 21.84
CA ARG A 46 -2.39 -26.74 21.37
C ARG A 46 -2.46 -27.94 20.40
N SER A 47 -1.84 -27.79 19.24
CA SER A 47 -1.17 -28.89 18.54
C SER A 47 -0.08 -28.32 17.63
N SER A 48 1.15 -28.74 17.89
CA SER A 48 2.31 -28.49 17.03
C SER A 48 2.15 -29.23 15.71
N ASN A 49 2.22 -28.54 14.58
CA ASN A 49 2.81 -29.07 13.36
C ASN A 49 3.11 -27.93 12.37
N ARG A 50 4.35 -27.93 11.85
CA ARG A 50 4.77 -27.12 10.71
C ARG A 50 3.87 -27.44 9.51
N THR A 51 2.96 -26.55 9.17
CA THR A 51 2.20 -26.61 7.90
C THR A 51 2.77 -25.60 6.92
N SER A 52 3.14 -26.11 5.75
CA SER A 52 3.61 -25.33 4.60
C SER A 52 2.47 -24.42 4.07
N PRO A 53 2.79 -23.24 3.50
CA PRO A 53 1.80 -22.29 2.94
C PRO A 53 0.84 -22.85 1.87
N ARG A 54 1.12 -24.04 1.34
CA ARG A 54 0.26 -24.71 0.35
C ARG A 54 -1.09 -25.20 0.91
N VAL A 55 -1.18 -25.50 2.20
CA VAL A 55 -2.38 -26.18 2.77
C VAL A 55 -3.56 -25.22 2.99
N SER A 56 -3.35 -23.90 3.15
CA SER A 56 -4.46 -22.92 3.20
C SER A 56 -5.00 -22.57 1.80
N LEU A 57 -4.14 -22.59 0.78
CA LEU A 57 -4.50 -22.31 -0.62
C LEU A 57 -5.34 -23.43 -1.26
N ASP A 58 -5.12 -24.69 -0.88
CA ASP A 58 -5.91 -25.82 -1.40
C ASP A 58 -7.35 -25.84 -0.86
N ARG A 59 -7.63 -25.25 0.31
CA ARG A 59 -9.00 -25.07 0.82
C ARG A 59 -9.79 -24.01 0.05
N LEU A 60 -9.13 -22.96 -0.44
CA LEU A 60 -9.76 -21.92 -1.27
C LEU A 60 -10.05 -22.41 -2.70
N ARG A 61 -9.19 -23.28 -3.27
CA ARG A 61 -9.44 -23.90 -4.59
C ARG A 61 -10.59 -24.90 -4.59
N ALA A 62 -10.92 -25.46 -3.43
CA ALA A 62 -11.97 -26.45 -3.26
C ALA A 62 -13.31 -25.85 -2.79
N PHE A 63 -13.47 -24.52 -2.77
CA PHE A 63 -14.73 -23.90 -2.39
C PHE A 63 -15.78 -24.08 -3.50
N SER A 64 -16.40 -25.26 -3.50
CA SER A 64 -17.76 -25.40 -4.02
C SER A 64 -18.68 -24.81 -2.96
N PRO A 65 -19.53 -23.80 -3.27
CA PRO A 65 -20.46 -23.28 -2.28
C PRO A 65 -21.26 -24.46 -1.71
N PRO A 66 -21.42 -24.58 -0.38
CA PRO A 66 -22.13 -25.69 0.22
C PRO A 66 -23.51 -25.79 -0.42
N GLY A 67 -23.74 -26.87 -1.17
CA GLY A 67 -25.05 -27.17 -1.72
C GLY A 67 -26.02 -27.45 -0.57
N GLY A 68 -26.89 -26.48 -0.25
CA GLY A 68 -28.03 -26.74 0.63
C GLY A 68 -28.62 -25.54 1.38
N ALA A 69 -27.84 -24.54 1.78
CA ALA A 69 -28.33 -23.34 2.49
C ALA A 69 -27.25 -22.22 2.42
N SER A 70 -27.51 -20.93 2.16
CA SER A 70 -28.76 -20.20 1.93
C SER A 70 -28.74 -19.48 0.56
N VAL A 71 -29.70 -19.83 -0.30
CA VAL A 71 -30.01 -19.02 -1.51
C VAL A 71 -30.66 -17.70 -1.09
N GLY A 72 -31.20 -17.59 0.13
CA GLY A 72 -32.04 -16.47 0.58
C GLY A 72 -31.30 -15.16 0.81
N ALA A 73 -30.22 -15.15 1.63
CA ALA A 73 -29.53 -13.90 1.96
C ALA A 73 -28.72 -13.36 0.79
N LEU A 74 -28.00 -14.24 0.07
CA LEU A 74 -27.33 -13.88 -1.19
C LEU A 74 -28.34 -13.35 -2.21
N ARG A 75 -29.48 -14.02 -2.38
CA ARG A 75 -30.54 -13.56 -3.30
C ARG A 75 -31.11 -12.21 -2.87
N ASN A 76 -31.36 -11.98 -1.58
CA ASN A 76 -31.87 -10.71 -1.07
C ASN A 76 -30.85 -9.58 -1.25
N TRP A 77 -29.56 -9.85 -1.03
CA TRP A 77 -28.49 -8.87 -1.29
C TRP A 77 -28.46 -8.41 -2.74
N PHE A 78 -28.67 -9.31 -3.71
CA PHE A 78 -28.68 -8.90 -5.13
C PHE A 78 -29.78 -7.88 -5.47
N TRP A 79 -30.79 -7.72 -4.63
CA TRP A 79 -31.86 -6.73 -4.81
C TRP A 79 -31.75 -5.53 -3.86
N GLN A 80 -31.07 -5.67 -2.73
CA GLN A 80 -31.11 -4.70 -1.62
C GLN A 80 -29.75 -4.33 -1.03
N GLY A 81 -28.66 -4.89 -1.54
CA GLY A 81 -27.30 -4.56 -1.12
C GLY A 81 -27.00 -3.08 -1.32
N GLN A 82 -26.34 -2.47 -0.35
CA GLN A 82 -26.06 -1.04 -0.38
C GLN A 82 -25.15 -0.68 -1.55
N ALA A 83 -24.14 -1.49 -1.84
CA ALA A 83 -23.24 -1.24 -2.97
C ALA A 83 -23.98 -1.33 -4.30
N VAL A 84 -24.90 -2.30 -4.42
CA VAL A 84 -25.74 -2.48 -5.62
C VAL A 84 -26.67 -1.27 -5.81
N GLN A 85 -27.32 -0.82 -4.75
CA GLN A 85 -28.19 0.36 -4.78
C GLN A 85 -27.42 1.63 -5.11
N HIS A 86 -26.24 1.81 -4.53
CA HIS A 86 -25.37 2.96 -4.81
C HIS A 86 -24.96 2.99 -6.29
N LEU A 87 -24.51 1.86 -6.85
CA LEU A 87 -24.16 1.78 -8.27
C LEU A 87 -25.36 2.02 -9.20
N GLN A 88 -26.57 1.60 -8.81
CA GLN A 88 -27.80 1.90 -9.57
C GLN A 88 -28.15 3.40 -9.53
N GLN A 89 -27.93 4.07 -8.40
CA GLN A 89 -28.09 5.52 -8.30
C GLN A 89 -27.08 6.25 -9.19
N LEU A 90 -25.80 5.85 -9.14
CA LEU A 90 -24.77 6.39 -10.02
C LEU A 90 -25.10 6.17 -11.51
N LYS A 91 -25.70 5.03 -11.87
CA LYS A 91 -26.17 4.79 -13.25
C LYS A 91 -27.15 5.87 -13.72
N ALA A 92 -28.10 6.26 -12.87
CA ALA A 92 -29.05 7.32 -13.21
C ALA A 92 -28.36 8.68 -13.42
N GLU A 93 -27.24 8.93 -12.74
CA GLU A 93 -26.42 10.14 -12.95
C GLU A 93 -25.59 10.06 -14.24
N LEU A 94 -25.09 8.87 -14.61
CA LEU A 94 -24.38 8.63 -15.88
C LEU A 94 -25.28 8.86 -17.09
N ASP A 95 -26.53 8.41 -17.01
CA ASP A 95 -27.52 8.60 -18.07
C ASP A 95 -27.84 10.09 -18.31
N ASN A 96 -27.46 10.97 -17.37
CA ASN A 96 -27.57 12.44 -17.49
C ASN A 96 -26.30 13.12 -18.04
N GLY A 97 -25.33 12.35 -18.54
CA GLY A 97 -24.12 12.86 -19.21
C GLY A 97 -22.87 12.94 -18.34
N SER A 98 -22.90 12.44 -17.10
CA SER A 98 -21.73 12.35 -16.22
C SER A 98 -20.78 11.22 -16.64
N SER A 99 -19.50 11.33 -16.30
CA SER A 99 -18.51 10.27 -16.52
C SER A 99 -18.38 9.36 -15.29
N ILE A 100 -18.46 8.05 -15.47
CA ILE A 100 -18.28 7.06 -14.38
C ILE A 100 -16.93 7.19 -13.68
N ARG A 101 -15.92 7.60 -14.45
CA ARG A 101 -14.59 7.89 -13.94
C ARG A 101 -14.58 9.07 -12.99
N GLU A 102 -15.36 10.11 -13.26
CA GLU A 102 -15.42 11.30 -12.41
C GLU A 102 -16.20 10.99 -11.12
N LEU A 103 -17.31 10.24 -11.25
CA LEU A 103 -18.14 9.86 -10.11
C LEU A 103 -17.45 8.89 -9.15
N LEU A 104 -16.52 8.07 -9.66
CA LEU A 104 -15.76 7.10 -8.87
C LEU A 104 -14.28 7.49 -8.72
N ASP A 105 -13.91 8.76 -8.91
CA ASP A 105 -12.56 9.18 -8.56
C ASP A 105 -12.41 9.29 -7.04
N GLY A 106 -11.24 8.89 -6.52
CA GLY A 106 -10.86 8.83 -5.10
C GLY A 106 -12.04 8.67 -4.11
N PRO A 107 -12.58 9.80 -3.57
CA PRO A 107 -13.75 9.81 -2.68
C PRO A 107 -14.92 8.92 -3.08
N GLY A 108 -15.31 8.93 -4.36
CA GLY A 108 -16.50 8.23 -4.85
C GLY A 108 -16.31 6.71 -4.79
N PHE A 109 -15.14 6.23 -5.21
CA PHE A 109 -14.80 4.81 -5.04
C PHE A 109 -14.67 4.43 -3.57
N GLY A 110 -14.07 5.29 -2.74
CA GLY A 110 -14.01 5.09 -1.29
C GLY A 110 -15.40 4.90 -0.66
N ALA A 111 -16.40 5.68 -1.09
CA ALA A 111 -17.78 5.54 -0.64
C ALA A 111 -18.41 4.21 -1.08
N LEU A 112 -18.21 3.81 -2.35
CA LEU A 112 -18.62 2.50 -2.83
C LEU A 112 -18.02 1.38 -1.97
N LEU A 113 -16.72 1.46 -1.67
CA LEU A 113 -16.03 0.46 -0.87
C LEU A 113 -16.56 0.36 0.56
N THR A 114 -16.98 1.46 1.18
CA THR A 114 -17.69 1.42 2.47
C THR A 114 -18.97 0.60 2.37
N HIS A 115 -19.78 0.80 1.33
CA HIS A 115 -20.98 -0.01 1.12
C HIS A 115 -20.66 -1.48 0.85
N VAL A 116 -19.57 -1.77 0.12
CA VAL A 116 -19.11 -3.15 -0.10
C VAL A 116 -18.73 -3.82 1.23
N ILE A 117 -18.08 -3.10 2.15
CA ILE A 117 -17.74 -3.62 3.48
C ILE A 117 -19.02 -3.94 4.28
N ASP A 118 -20.00 -3.02 4.29
CA ASP A 118 -21.26 -3.20 5.02
C ASP A 118 -22.03 -4.43 4.49
N ASP A 119 -22.05 -4.58 3.17
CA ASP A 119 -22.63 -5.71 2.47
C ASP A 119 -21.93 -7.03 2.82
N ILE A 120 -20.59 -7.04 2.83
CA ILE A 120 -19.78 -8.20 3.26
C ILE A 120 -20.09 -8.57 4.70
N ALA A 121 -20.16 -7.59 5.62
CA ALA A 121 -20.46 -7.82 7.03
C ALA A 121 -21.86 -8.43 7.23
N SER A 122 -22.85 -7.92 6.51
CA SER A 122 -24.21 -8.46 6.49
C SER A 122 -24.25 -9.93 6.06
N ILE A 123 -23.59 -10.26 4.95
CA ILE A 123 -23.53 -11.64 4.42
C ILE A 123 -22.71 -12.56 5.33
N SER A 124 -21.58 -12.08 5.84
CA SER A 124 -20.74 -12.80 6.80
C SER A 124 -21.55 -13.24 8.01
N ASN A 125 -22.37 -12.34 8.58
CA ASN A 125 -23.24 -12.64 9.70
C ASN A 125 -24.40 -13.58 9.33
N ALA A 126 -25.05 -13.36 8.19
CA ALA A 126 -26.21 -14.14 7.78
C ALA A 126 -25.85 -15.59 7.41
N GLU A 127 -24.69 -15.79 6.79
CA GLU A 127 -24.25 -17.10 6.26
C GLU A 127 -23.19 -17.77 7.16
N ASN A 128 -22.79 -17.14 8.27
CA ASN A 128 -21.72 -17.61 9.15
C ASN A 128 -20.41 -17.88 8.39
N LEU A 129 -20.05 -16.96 7.49
CA LEU A 129 -18.81 -16.97 6.72
C LEU A 129 -17.82 -15.99 7.34
N SER A 130 -16.52 -16.19 7.18
CA SER A 130 -15.57 -15.11 7.43
C SER A 130 -15.81 -13.95 6.43
N PRO A 131 -15.46 -12.70 6.78
CA PRO A 131 -15.58 -11.56 5.85
C PRO A 131 -14.86 -11.78 4.50
N ILE A 132 -13.71 -12.47 4.51
CA ILE A 132 -12.94 -12.81 3.30
C ILE A 132 -13.70 -13.80 2.42
N GLU A 133 -14.31 -14.83 3.02
CA GLU A 133 -15.15 -15.81 2.31
C GLU A 133 -16.44 -15.16 1.78
N ALA A 134 -17.06 -14.26 2.56
CA ALA A 134 -18.26 -13.53 2.13
C ALA A 134 -17.96 -12.62 0.92
N ALA A 135 -16.85 -11.88 0.92
CA ALA A 135 -16.41 -11.08 -0.21
C ALA A 135 -16.21 -11.92 -1.48
N GLU A 136 -15.58 -13.09 -1.35
CA GLU A 136 -15.38 -14.01 -2.47
C GLU A 136 -16.69 -14.64 -2.95
N ALA A 137 -17.58 -15.03 -2.05
CA ALA A 137 -18.89 -15.60 -2.40
C ALA A 137 -19.74 -14.59 -3.20
N LEU A 138 -19.76 -13.32 -2.79
CA LEU A 138 -20.43 -12.24 -3.51
C LEU A 138 -19.84 -12.04 -4.91
N ARG A 139 -18.51 -12.04 -5.04
CA ARG A 139 -17.81 -11.87 -6.31
C ARG A 139 -18.11 -13.02 -7.27
N GLN A 140 -18.05 -14.26 -6.78
CA GLN A 140 -18.38 -15.47 -7.55
C GLN A 140 -19.85 -15.48 -8.00
N ALA A 141 -20.76 -14.95 -7.19
CA ALA A 141 -22.16 -14.89 -7.59
C ALA A 141 -22.38 -13.95 -8.78
N ILE A 142 -21.64 -12.84 -8.86
CA ILE A 142 -21.64 -11.96 -10.04
C ILE A 142 -21.10 -12.70 -11.26
N SER A 143 -19.94 -13.33 -11.15
CA SER A 143 -19.29 -13.99 -12.28
C SER A 143 -20.04 -15.23 -12.80
N THR A 144 -20.86 -15.87 -11.96
CA THR A 144 -21.66 -17.04 -12.33
C THR A 144 -23.09 -16.69 -12.78
N GLY A 145 -23.40 -15.41 -12.96
CA GLY A 145 -24.73 -14.94 -13.37
C GLY A 145 -25.82 -15.18 -12.32
N ARG A 146 -25.43 -15.41 -11.06
CA ARG A 146 -26.35 -15.60 -9.93
C ARG A 146 -26.64 -14.31 -9.18
N GLY A 147 -25.93 -13.22 -9.51
CA GLY A 147 -25.93 -11.98 -8.78
C GLY A 147 -25.80 -10.72 -9.62
N ALA A 148 -26.40 -9.62 -9.14
CA ALA A 148 -26.44 -8.32 -9.82
C ALA A 148 -26.95 -8.40 -11.28
N ASN A 149 -27.85 -9.33 -11.59
CA ASN A 149 -28.23 -9.67 -12.96
C ASN A 149 -28.82 -8.50 -13.77
N ASN A 150 -29.49 -7.55 -13.11
CA ASN A 150 -30.09 -6.36 -13.74
C ASN A 150 -29.12 -5.18 -13.88
N MET A 151 -27.86 -5.35 -13.48
CA MET A 151 -26.84 -4.30 -13.52
C MET A 151 -26.11 -4.31 -14.87
N ASP A 152 -25.73 -3.12 -15.34
CA ASP A 152 -24.87 -2.94 -16.51
C ASP A 152 -23.51 -3.64 -16.31
N ILE A 153 -22.92 -4.15 -17.38
CA ILE A 153 -21.64 -4.89 -17.36
C ILE A 153 -20.52 -4.07 -16.73
N GLY A 154 -20.43 -2.77 -17.06
CA GLY A 154 -19.42 -1.88 -16.50
C GLY A 154 -19.53 -1.80 -14.97
N LEU A 155 -20.76 -1.67 -14.46
CA LEU A 155 -21.03 -1.60 -13.02
C LEU A 155 -20.82 -2.96 -12.33
N LYS A 156 -21.13 -4.08 -12.98
CA LYS A 156 -20.78 -5.42 -12.46
C LYS A 156 -19.27 -5.55 -12.27
N ASN A 157 -18.49 -5.07 -13.23
CA ASN A 157 -17.03 -5.14 -13.17
C ASN A 157 -16.45 -4.22 -12.10
N VAL A 158 -16.98 -3.00 -11.95
CA VAL A 158 -16.68 -2.10 -10.83
C VAL A 158 -16.94 -2.80 -9.48
N LEU A 159 -18.08 -3.48 -9.33
CA LEU A 159 -18.42 -4.20 -8.12
C LEU A 159 -17.50 -5.40 -7.85
N GLN A 160 -17.11 -6.15 -8.88
CA GLN A 160 -16.12 -7.22 -8.75
C GLN A 160 -14.76 -6.69 -8.26
N PHE A 161 -14.31 -5.53 -8.75
CA PHE A 161 -13.09 -4.88 -8.27
C PHE A 161 -13.23 -4.33 -6.84
N GLY A 162 -14.41 -3.81 -6.46
CA GLY A 162 -14.67 -3.39 -5.09
C GLY A 162 -14.60 -4.56 -4.10
N LEU A 163 -15.23 -5.69 -4.44
CA LEU A 163 -15.17 -6.92 -3.65
C LEU A 163 -13.75 -7.48 -3.57
N TYR A 164 -13.00 -7.41 -4.68
CA TYR A 164 -11.58 -7.75 -4.74
C TYR A 164 -10.75 -6.89 -3.78
N ALA A 165 -10.87 -5.56 -3.85
CA ALA A 165 -10.12 -4.63 -3.02
C ALA A 165 -10.34 -4.89 -1.52
N VAL A 166 -11.61 -5.02 -1.09
CA VAL A 166 -11.93 -5.33 0.32
C VAL A 166 -11.36 -6.68 0.73
N ARG A 167 -11.49 -7.72 -0.11
CA ARG A 167 -10.93 -9.05 0.18
C ARG A 167 -9.41 -8.99 0.36
N GLU A 168 -8.70 -8.33 -0.55
CA GLU A 168 -7.23 -8.20 -0.49
C GLU A 168 -6.78 -7.43 0.74
N LYS A 169 -7.49 -6.35 1.11
CA LYS A 169 -7.24 -5.61 2.35
C LYS A 169 -7.39 -6.50 3.58
N LEU A 170 -8.54 -7.16 3.72
CA LEU A 170 -8.83 -8.02 4.87
C LEU A 170 -7.82 -9.16 4.99
N GLN A 171 -7.43 -9.78 3.87
CA GLN A 171 -6.41 -10.82 3.83
C GLN A 171 -5.04 -10.26 4.26
N GLY A 172 -4.64 -9.11 3.71
CA GLY A 172 -3.38 -8.46 4.05
C GLY A 172 -3.28 -8.05 5.52
N GLU A 173 -4.35 -7.48 6.09
CA GLU A 173 -4.42 -7.09 7.51
C GLU A 173 -4.37 -8.32 8.43
N ALA A 174 -5.08 -9.39 8.09
CA ALA A 174 -5.04 -10.63 8.88
C ALA A 174 -3.62 -11.24 8.92
N GLU A 175 -2.92 -11.27 7.78
CA GLU A 175 -1.54 -11.76 7.70
C GLU A 175 -0.56 -10.84 8.44
N LEU A 176 -0.73 -9.53 8.32
CA LEU A 176 0.10 -8.52 8.98
C LEU A 176 -0.06 -8.55 10.51
N ALA A 177 -1.29 -8.78 11.00
CA ALA A 177 -1.60 -8.83 12.42
C ALA A 177 -0.73 -9.82 13.20
N ASP A 178 -0.47 -10.99 12.61
CA ASP A 178 0.37 -12.01 13.23
C ASP A 178 1.83 -11.56 13.39
N SER A 179 2.39 -10.92 12.36
CA SER A 179 3.74 -10.35 12.40
C SER A 179 3.84 -9.21 13.42
N MET A 180 2.88 -8.28 13.41
CA MET A 180 2.85 -7.15 14.35
C MET A 180 2.77 -7.60 15.81
N ARG A 181 1.96 -8.61 16.11
CA ARG A 181 1.81 -9.16 17.48
C ARG A 181 3.13 -9.62 18.10
N THR A 182 4.10 -10.00 17.28
CA THR A 182 5.40 -10.52 17.73
C THR A 182 6.53 -9.50 17.67
N HIS A 183 6.35 -8.38 16.96
CA HIS A 183 7.40 -7.40 16.77
C HIS A 183 7.33 -6.30 17.85
N PRO A 184 8.39 -6.06 18.64
CA PRO A 184 8.34 -5.14 19.78
C PRO A 184 7.88 -3.72 19.46
N ALA A 185 8.23 -3.21 18.26
CA ALA A 185 7.80 -1.88 17.84
C ALA A 185 6.31 -1.78 17.50
N PHE A 186 5.67 -2.88 17.05
CA PHE A 186 4.30 -2.86 16.49
C PHE A 186 3.27 -3.58 17.36
N GLN A 187 3.69 -4.31 18.40
CA GLN A 187 2.78 -5.13 19.22
C GLN A 187 1.63 -4.33 19.89
N SER A 188 1.83 -3.03 20.11
CA SER A 188 0.81 -2.13 20.66
C SER A 188 0.11 -1.26 19.61
N PHE A 189 0.52 -1.35 18.33
CA PHE A 189 -0.09 -0.58 17.27
C PHE A 189 -1.33 -1.33 16.73
N PRO A 190 -2.51 -0.68 16.64
CA PRO A 190 -3.71 -1.33 16.14
C PRO A 190 -3.62 -1.62 14.64
N VAL A 191 -3.81 -2.88 14.26
CA VAL A 191 -3.76 -3.32 12.85
C VAL A 191 -4.74 -2.54 11.97
N ALA A 192 -5.92 -2.20 12.51
CA ALA A 192 -6.94 -1.42 11.82
C ALA A 192 -6.48 0.00 11.42
N HIS A 193 -5.39 0.51 12.00
CA HIS A 193 -4.81 1.81 11.66
C HIS A 193 -3.60 1.70 10.72
N THR A 194 -3.23 0.51 10.26
CA THR A 194 -2.02 0.31 9.42
C THR A 194 -2.11 0.99 8.06
N TRP A 195 -3.34 1.24 7.56
CA TRP A 195 -3.56 2.02 6.34
C TRP A 195 -2.99 3.45 6.44
N LYS A 196 -2.85 4.02 7.65
CA LYS A 196 -2.27 5.36 7.89
C LYS A 196 -0.78 5.45 7.55
N PHE A 197 -0.09 4.34 7.38
CA PHE A 197 1.28 4.34 6.84
C PHE A 197 1.35 4.68 5.35
N CYS A 198 0.22 4.56 4.65
CA CYS A 198 0.19 4.52 3.19
C CYS A 198 -0.72 5.61 2.58
N ILE A 199 -1.49 6.30 3.41
CA ILE A 199 -2.40 7.38 2.99
C ILE A 199 -1.90 8.68 3.59
N GLU A 200 -1.90 9.76 2.81
CA GLU A 200 -1.47 11.07 3.26
C GLU A 200 -2.31 11.53 4.47
N GLN A 201 -1.64 12.10 5.48
CA GLN A 201 -2.25 12.50 6.74
C GLN A 201 -3.42 13.47 6.56
N GLU A 202 -3.30 14.41 5.62
CA GLU A 202 -4.37 15.39 5.32
C GLU A 202 -5.67 14.71 4.88
N ARG A 203 -5.60 13.44 4.45
CA ARG A 203 -6.72 12.66 3.93
C ARG A 203 -7.32 11.67 4.92
N TRP A 204 -6.77 11.52 6.12
CA TRP A 204 -7.24 10.50 7.06
C TRP A 204 -8.69 10.68 7.51
N ASN A 205 -9.20 11.91 7.45
CA ASN A 205 -10.56 12.27 7.87
C ASN A 205 -11.55 12.37 6.70
N ASP A 206 -11.08 12.10 5.49
CA ASP A 206 -11.95 12.13 4.34
C ASP A 206 -12.95 10.97 4.34
N HIS A 207 -14.05 11.10 3.59
CA HIS A 207 -15.04 10.01 3.45
C HIS A 207 -14.40 8.73 2.88
N GLY A 208 -14.62 7.60 3.57
CA GLY A 208 -14.01 6.30 3.28
C GLY A 208 -12.57 6.13 3.78
N ALA A 209 -11.93 7.18 4.32
CA ALA A 209 -10.54 7.11 4.78
C ALA A 209 -10.43 6.43 6.15
N ALA A 210 -11.38 6.65 7.05
CA ALA A 210 -11.40 6.02 8.38
C ALA A 210 -11.34 4.47 8.32
N SER A 211 -11.89 3.86 7.27
CA SER A 211 -11.82 2.42 7.01
C SER A 211 -10.62 1.98 6.15
N GLY A 212 -9.72 2.91 5.80
CA GLY A 212 -8.59 2.71 4.90
C GLY A 212 -8.96 2.60 3.42
N MET A 213 -10.23 2.79 3.05
CA MET A 213 -10.72 2.48 1.70
C MET A 213 -10.64 3.65 0.72
N ARG A 214 -10.47 4.89 1.19
CA ARG A 214 -10.50 6.07 0.32
C ARG A 214 -9.50 6.03 -0.84
N PHE A 215 -8.32 5.48 -0.60
CA PHE A 215 -7.24 5.40 -1.60
C PHE A 215 -7.05 4.00 -2.18
N ASP A 216 -7.92 3.05 -1.88
CA ASP A 216 -7.99 1.80 -2.65
C ASP A 216 -8.77 2.03 -3.96
N ASN A 217 -8.68 3.23 -4.56
CA ASN A 217 -9.14 3.50 -5.93
C ASN A 217 -8.23 2.84 -6.97
N GLU A 218 -7.14 2.21 -6.52
CA GLU A 218 -6.35 1.22 -7.23
C GLU A 218 -6.59 -0.17 -6.62
N PRO A 219 -7.60 -0.93 -7.08
CA PRO A 219 -8.04 -2.13 -6.40
C PRO A 219 -6.89 -3.07 -6.03
N GLY A 220 -6.82 -3.42 -4.74
CA GLY A 220 -5.78 -4.28 -4.19
C GLY A 220 -4.62 -3.52 -3.54
N TYR A 221 -4.63 -2.18 -3.62
CA TYR A 221 -3.57 -1.33 -3.08
C TYR A 221 -3.36 -1.54 -1.59
N MET A 222 -4.42 -1.50 -0.76
CA MET A 222 -4.29 -1.70 0.69
C MET A 222 -3.74 -3.09 1.03
N GLY A 223 -4.23 -4.13 0.35
CA GLY A 223 -3.72 -5.49 0.53
C GLY A 223 -2.24 -5.62 0.17
N GLY A 224 -1.81 -5.00 -0.93
CA GLY A 224 -0.41 -4.93 -1.34
C GLY A 224 0.48 -4.25 -0.28
N MET A 225 0.03 -3.10 0.23
CA MET A 225 0.75 -2.35 1.26
C MET A 225 0.85 -3.12 2.59
N SER A 226 -0.23 -3.76 3.04
CA SER A 226 -0.20 -4.60 4.25
C SER A 226 0.79 -5.77 4.10
N ARG A 227 0.83 -6.43 2.94
CA ARG A 227 1.82 -7.49 2.64
C ARG A 227 3.25 -6.94 2.59
N GLY A 228 3.44 -5.75 2.04
CA GLY A 228 4.74 -5.06 2.03
C GLY A 228 5.23 -4.73 3.44
N LEU A 229 4.37 -4.17 4.29
CA LEU A 229 4.71 -3.89 5.69
C LEU A 229 4.97 -5.17 6.48
N LYS A 230 4.20 -6.23 6.22
CA LYS A 230 4.45 -7.56 6.79
C LYS A 230 5.85 -8.07 6.40
N PHE A 231 6.22 -7.96 5.13
CA PHE A 231 7.55 -8.35 4.65
C PHE A 231 8.67 -7.56 5.33
N VAL A 232 8.46 -6.26 5.56
CA VAL A 232 9.38 -5.42 6.35
C VAL A 232 9.53 -5.96 7.78
N ILE A 233 8.42 -6.15 8.50
CA ILE A 233 8.41 -6.60 9.90
C ILE A 233 9.04 -8.00 10.05
N ASP A 234 8.67 -8.94 9.18
CA ASP A 234 9.21 -10.30 9.20
C ASP A 234 10.71 -10.34 8.91
N SER A 235 11.22 -9.38 8.12
CA SER A 235 12.66 -9.28 7.85
C SER A 235 13.48 -8.83 9.07
N GLU A 236 12.84 -8.20 10.06
CA GLU A 236 13.44 -7.84 11.35
C GLU A 236 13.36 -8.99 12.36
N ALA A 237 12.33 -9.83 12.27
CA ALA A 237 12.11 -10.95 13.18
C ALA A 237 13.16 -12.06 12.99
N GLY A 238 14.06 -12.24 13.97
CA GLY A 238 15.01 -13.37 14.02
C GLY A 238 16.50 -13.01 13.85
N SER A 239 16.86 -11.72 13.90
CA SER A 239 18.26 -11.28 13.74
C SER A 239 19.00 -11.11 15.06
N SER A 240 19.57 -12.20 15.59
CA SER A 240 20.58 -12.16 16.65
C SER A 240 22.00 -11.85 16.14
N SER A 241 22.18 -11.51 14.84
CA SER A 241 23.48 -11.20 14.26
C SER A 241 23.49 -9.89 13.43
N ARG A 242 24.50 -9.05 13.69
CA ARG A 242 24.75 -7.73 13.06
C ARG A 242 24.84 -7.72 11.51
N LYS A 243 24.87 -8.87 10.83
CA LYS A 243 25.00 -8.98 9.37
C LYS A 243 23.68 -9.28 8.64
N LYS A 244 22.58 -9.60 9.35
CA LYS A 244 21.30 -9.99 8.74
C LYS A 244 20.33 -8.82 8.46
N GLY A 245 20.68 -7.58 8.84
CA GLY A 245 19.87 -6.38 8.58
C GLY A 245 20.25 -5.61 7.31
N GLU A 246 21.33 -6.00 6.62
CA GLU A 246 21.72 -5.35 5.36
C GLU A 246 20.87 -5.88 4.20
N ILE A 247 20.17 -4.98 3.51
CA ILE A 247 19.38 -5.27 2.31
C ILE A 247 20.18 -4.96 1.05
N ASP A 248 19.84 -5.62 -0.04
CA ASP A 248 20.44 -5.42 -1.35
C ASP A 248 19.39 -5.01 -2.39
N ALA A 249 19.82 -4.81 -3.63
CA ALA A 249 18.90 -4.44 -4.71
C ALA A 249 17.85 -5.53 -5.00
N THR A 250 18.11 -6.81 -4.70
CA THR A 250 17.11 -7.87 -4.87
C THR A 250 16.02 -7.75 -3.83
N TRP A 251 16.39 -7.46 -2.58
CA TRP A 251 15.44 -7.24 -1.49
C TRP A 251 14.53 -6.05 -1.77
N VAL A 252 15.09 -4.93 -2.27
CA VAL A 252 14.30 -3.73 -2.64
C VAL A 252 13.33 -4.03 -3.79
N GLU A 253 13.76 -4.78 -4.80
CA GLU A 253 12.88 -5.21 -5.89
C GLU A 253 11.75 -6.10 -5.37
N ASN A 254 12.07 -7.08 -4.51
CA ASN A 254 11.04 -7.94 -3.90
C ASN A 254 10.04 -7.14 -3.05
N LEU A 255 10.50 -6.13 -2.31
CA LEU A 255 9.61 -5.27 -1.51
C LEU A 255 8.60 -4.56 -2.42
N HIS A 256 9.08 -3.95 -3.50
CA HIS A 256 8.23 -3.31 -4.50
C HIS A 256 7.24 -4.29 -5.11
N ASP A 257 7.74 -5.45 -5.57
CA ASP A 257 6.92 -6.45 -6.26
C ASP A 257 5.81 -6.99 -5.36
N ILE A 258 6.08 -7.17 -4.06
CA ILE A 258 5.05 -7.52 -3.07
C ILE A 258 4.01 -6.41 -2.94
N ALA A 259 4.44 -5.15 -2.90
CA ALA A 259 3.55 -4.00 -2.71
C ALA A 259 2.63 -3.73 -3.91
N VAL A 260 3.09 -4.02 -5.14
CA VAL A 260 2.32 -3.78 -6.37
C VAL A 260 1.62 -5.02 -6.93
N ASN A 261 1.95 -6.23 -6.43
CA ASN A 261 1.37 -7.46 -6.94
C ASN A 261 -0.16 -7.51 -6.72
N GLY A 262 -0.89 -7.54 -7.83
CA GLY A 262 -2.36 -7.52 -7.85
C GLY A 262 -2.97 -6.14 -7.66
N VAL A 263 -2.19 -5.07 -7.68
CA VAL A 263 -2.72 -3.71 -7.64
C VAL A 263 -3.11 -3.30 -9.05
N PHE A 264 -4.37 -2.92 -9.24
CA PHE A 264 -4.87 -2.44 -10.53
C PHE A 264 -4.91 -0.92 -10.57
N GLN A 265 -4.67 -0.34 -11.74
CA GLN A 265 -4.79 1.11 -11.90
C GLN A 265 -6.25 1.55 -11.72
N ARG A 266 -6.46 2.79 -11.24
CA ARG A 266 -7.79 3.44 -11.19
C ARG A 266 -8.57 3.45 -12.50
N SER A 267 -7.89 3.22 -13.61
CA SER A 267 -8.45 3.15 -14.96
C SER A 267 -9.29 1.89 -15.19
N VAL A 268 -9.35 0.92 -14.26
CA VAL A 268 -10.23 -0.26 -14.36
C VAL A 268 -11.71 0.06 -14.56
N MET A 269 -12.13 1.30 -14.30
CA MET A 269 -13.49 1.79 -14.46
C MET A 269 -13.79 2.31 -15.87
N HIS A 270 -12.90 2.08 -16.85
CA HIS A 270 -13.15 2.45 -18.24
C HIS A 270 -14.22 1.57 -18.91
N PRO A 271 -14.99 2.13 -19.85
CA PRO A 271 -15.89 1.33 -20.68
C PRO A 271 -15.14 0.25 -21.45
N TRP A 272 -15.80 -0.89 -21.62
CA TRP A 272 -15.31 -1.96 -22.48
C TRP A 272 -15.37 -1.54 -23.95
N GLN A 273 -14.46 -2.08 -24.76
CA GLN A 273 -14.47 -1.81 -26.20
C GLN A 273 -15.78 -2.31 -26.82
N SER A 274 -16.29 -1.57 -27.82
CA SER A 274 -17.50 -1.97 -28.53
C SER A 274 -17.32 -3.34 -29.18
N GLY A 275 -18.31 -4.22 -29.02
CA GLY A 275 -18.30 -5.57 -29.60
C GLY A 275 -17.67 -6.67 -28.76
N VAL A 276 -17.18 -6.35 -27.55
CA VAL A 276 -16.81 -7.38 -26.56
C VAL A 276 -18.08 -8.00 -25.98
N ASP A 277 -18.13 -9.32 -25.91
CA ASP A 277 -19.26 -10.02 -25.30
C ASP A 277 -19.34 -9.74 -23.79
N ALA A 278 -20.56 -9.60 -23.31
CA ALA A 278 -20.86 -9.23 -21.93
C ALA A 278 -20.32 -10.25 -20.92
N ASP A 279 -20.51 -11.54 -21.21
CA ASP A 279 -20.11 -12.63 -20.33
C ASP A 279 -18.59 -12.82 -20.40
N GLU A 280 -17.99 -12.66 -21.57
CA GLU A 280 -16.52 -12.64 -21.72
C GLU A 280 -15.86 -11.54 -20.88
N ALA A 281 -16.38 -10.32 -20.91
CA ALA A 281 -15.88 -9.21 -20.11
C ALA A 281 -15.97 -9.48 -18.59
N VAL A 282 -17.13 -9.97 -18.13
CA VAL A 282 -17.34 -10.34 -16.73
C VAL A 282 -16.39 -11.46 -16.30
N ASN A 283 -16.21 -12.48 -17.15
CA ASN A 283 -15.33 -13.62 -16.89
C ASN A 283 -13.85 -13.22 -16.87
N ALA A 284 -13.42 -12.30 -17.73
CA ALA A 284 -12.05 -11.78 -17.71
C ALA A 284 -11.74 -11.07 -16.37
N VAL A 285 -12.64 -10.20 -15.89
CA VAL A 285 -12.49 -9.56 -14.57
C VAL A 285 -12.56 -10.60 -13.45
N ALA A 286 -13.42 -11.61 -13.58
CA ALA A 286 -13.51 -12.69 -12.61
C ALA A 286 -12.19 -13.47 -12.50
N ALA A 287 -11.48 -13.68 -13.62
CA ALA A 287 -10.17 -14.32 -13.65
C ALA A 287 -9.08 -13.43 -13.02
N LEU A 288 -9.06 -12.13 -13.33
CA LEU A 288 -8.12 -11.16 -12.76
C LEU A 288 -8.27 -11.02 -11.23
N THR A 289 -9.51 -11.05 -10.75
CA THR A 289 -9.85 -10.84 -9.35
C THR A 289 -9.94 -12.13 -8.54
N ALA A 290 -9.73 -13.30 -9.15
CA ALA A 290 -9.80 -14.59 -8.47
C ALA A 290 -8.78 -14.67 -7.31
N PRO A 291 -9.09 -15.38 -6.21
CA PRO A 291 -8.14 -15.62 -5.13
C PRO A 291 -7.04 -16.61 -5.56
N GLY A 292 -5.89 -16.57 -4.88
CA GLY A 292 -4.75 -17.43 -5.22
C GLY A 292 -4.13 -17.08 -6.57
N SER A 293 -3.26 -17.96 -7.10
CA SER A 293 -2.51 -17.81 -8.36
C SER A 293 -1.56 -16.59 -8.39
N ASN A 294 -0.43 -16.69 -9.09
CA ASN A 294 0.37 -15.49 -9.35
C ASN A 294 -0.36 -14.59 -10.35
N ILE A 295 -0.06 -13.28 -10.37
CA ILE A 295 -0.78 -12.33 -11.24
C ILE A 295 -0.60 -12.65 -12.74
N SER A 296 0.53 -13.22 -13.15
CA SER A 296 0.78 -13.62 -14.55
C SER A 296 -0.17 -14.73 -15.02
N ASP A 297 -0.46 -15.70 -14.16
CA ASP A 297 -1.44 -16.77 -14.44
C ASP A 297 -2.85 -16.18 -14.59
N LYS A 298 -3.19 -15.18 -13.77
CA LYS A 298 -4.49 -14.48 -13.83
C LYS A 298 -4.64 -13.68 -15.11
N ILE A 299 -3.60 -12.94 -15.51
CA ILE A 299 -3.57 -12.23 -16.79
C ILE A 299 -3.73 -13.22 -17.95
N SER A 300 -3.01 -14.34 -17.91
CA SER A 300 -3.11 -15.37 -18.95
C SER A 300 -4.51 -15.98 -19.02
N SER A 301 -5.14 -16.21 -17.87
CA SER A 301 -6.52 -16.73 -17.77
C SER A 301 -7.57 -15.70 -18.18
N ALA A 302 -7.34 -14.41 -17.93
CA ALA A 302 -8.22 -13.35 -18.39
C ALA A 302 -8.10 -13.15 -19.90
N ALA A 303 -6.88 -13.18 -20.44
CA ALA A 303 -6.60 -13.08 -21.87
C ALA A 303 -7.08 -14.30 -22.68
N SER A 304 -7.39 -15.43 -22.05
CA SER A 304 -8.08 -16.54 -22.72
C SER A 304 -9.60 -16.34 -22.78
N ALA A 305 -10.17 -15.51 -21.91
CA ALA A 305 -11.59 -15.16 -21.91
C ALA A 305 -11.91 -14.05 -22.93
N ILE A 306 -10.94 -13.22 -23.29
CA ILE A 306 -11.09 -12.11 -24.25
C ILE A 306 -9.87 -12.03 -25.17
N TYR A 307 -10.08 -11.82 -26.47
CA TYR A 307 -9.01 -11.83 -27.49
C TYR A 307 -7.81 -10.90 -27.16
N HIS A 308 -8.06 -9.78 -26.48
CA HIS A 308 -7.02 -8.90 -25.94
C HIS A 308 -7.47 -8.23 -24.64
N LEU A 309 -6.67 -8.33 -23.58
CA LEU A 309 -6.95 -7.65 -22.32
C LEU A 309 -6.69 -6.14 -22.46
N PRO A 310 -7.69 -5.27 -22.23
CA PRO A 310 -7.48 -3.83 -22.28
C PRO A 310 -6.36 -3.37 -21.33
N HIS A 311 -5.57 -2.39 -21.78
CA HIS A 311 -4.45 -1.86 -20.99
C HIS A 311 -4.88 -1.33 -19.62
N HIS A 312 -6.11 -0.81 -19.49
CA HIS A 312 -6.63 -0.31 -18.22
C HIS A 312 -6.96 -1.41 -17.19
N LEU A 313 -6.97 -2.69 -17.62
CA LEU A 313 -7.11 -3.85 -16.74
C LEU A 313 -5.76 -4.50 -16.43
N MET A 314 -4.65 -3.96 -16.95
CA MET A 314 -3.32 -4.43 -16.60
C MET A 314 -3.00 -3.99 -15.17
N PRO A 315 -2.55 -4.92 -14.31
CA PRO A 315 -2.06 -4.56 -12.98
C PRO A 315 -0.74 -3.79 -13.08
N LEU A 316 -0.36 -3.14 -11.99
CA LEU A 316 0.92 -2.47 -11.87
C LEU A 316 2.07 -3.45 -12.13
N ALA A 317 3.02 -3.00 -12.95
CA ALA A 317 4.15 -3.82 -13.35
C ALA A 317 5.13 -3.98 -12.19
N GLY A 318 5.50 -5.23 -11.90
CA GLY A 318 6.62 -5.54 -11.02
C GLY A 318 7.97 -5.33 -11.70
N GLY A 319 9.01 -5.27 -10.89
CA GLY A 319 10.40 -5.18 -11.24
C GLY A 319 10.88 -3.78 -11.55
N TYR A 320 12.21 -3.62 -11.56
CA TYR A 320 12.85 -2.37 -11.97
C TYR A 320 12.45 -1.94 -13.38
N ARG A 321 12.34 -0.62 -13.60
CA ARG A 321 12.08 -0.07 -14.93
C ARG A 321 13.14 -0.48 -15.93
N HIS A 322 12.76 -0.56 -17.20
CA HIS A 322 13.64 -1.03 -18.26
C HIS A 322 13.49 -0.19 -19.53
N ASN A 323 14.44 0.71 -19.76
CA ASN A 323 14.55 1.59 -20.93
C ASN A 323 13.36 2.54 -21.15
N GLU A 324 12.51 2.73 -20.15
CA GLU A 324 11.35 3.63 -20.20
C GLU A 324 11.66 4.99 -19.56
N LEU A 325 11.21 6.06 -20.23
CA LEU A 325 11.21 7.41 -19.70
C LEU A 325 10.03 7.56 -18.75
N ILE A 326 10.29 7.97 -17.51
CA ILE A 326 9.25 8.35 -16.56
C ILE A 326 9.33 9.85 -16.30
N GLN A 327 8.17 10.49 -16.15
CA GLN A 327 8.06 11.91 -15.85
C GLN A 327 6.92 12.16 -14.89
N PHE A 328 7.13 13.06 -13.95
CA PHE A 328 6.09 13.52 -13.03
C PHE A 328 6.24 15.00 -12.73
N GLY A 329 5.15 15.62 -12.30
CA GLY A 329 5.11 17.02 -11.94
C GLY A 329 5.66 17.25 -10.54
N LEU A 330 6.48 18.30 -10.39
CA LEU A 330 6.86 18.89 -9.12
C LEU A 330 6.11 20.21 -8.94
N ASP A 331 5.38 20.35 -7.85
CA ASP A 331 4.53 21.49 -7.50
C ASP A 331 4.75 21.90 -6.05
N HIS A 332 4.86 23.20 -5.81
CA HIS A 332 4.87 23.76 -4.45
C HIS A 332 3.44 24.00 -3.95
N PRO A 333 3.12 23.71 -2.67
CA PRO A 333 3.96 23.05 -1.66
C PRO A 333 3.83 21.52 -1.66
N LYS A 334 3.11 20.94 -2.63
CA LYS A 334 2.72 19.53 -2.65
C LYS A 334 3.92 18.58 -2.52
N ASN A 335 4.83 18.62 -3.48
CA ASN A 335 5.98 17.71 -3.55
C ASN A 335 7.29 18.44 -3.93
N LEU A 336 7.31 19.77 -3.81
CA LEU A 336 8.49 20.60 -4.01
C LEU A 336 8.52 21.77 -3.01
N THR A 337 9.66 21.98 -2.37
CA THR A 337 9.94 23.18 -1.57
C THR A 337 11.11 23.99 -2.17
N PRO A 338 11.26 25.28 -1.83
CA PRO A 338 12.43 26.05 -2.27
C PRO A 338 13.76 25.44 -1.80
N ALA A 339 13.80 24.91 -0.56
CA ALA A 339 14.99 24.23 -0.04
C ALA A 339 15.26 22.92 -0.78
N GLY A 340 14.21 22.14 -1.06
CA GLY A 340 14.31 20.88 -1.77
C GLY A 340 14.63 21.03 -3.27
N LEU A 341 14.29 22.16 -3.90
CA LEU A 341 14.75 22.50 -5.25
C LEU A 341 16.29 22.50 -5.32
N GLY A 342 16.96 23.12 -4.35
CA GLY A 342 18.42 23.14 -4.28
C GLY A 342 19.02 21.73 -4.12
N ASP A 343 18.36 20.85 -3.37
CA ASP A 343 18.79 19.45 -3.22
C ASP A 343 18.55 18.61 -4.48
N LEU A 344 17.48 18.89 -5.23
CA LEU A 344 17.24 18.28 -6.54
C LEU A 344 18.28 18.71 -7.58
N GLN A 345 18.68 20.00 -7.59
CA GLN A 345 19.77 20.48 -8.45
C GLN A 345 21.10 19.77 -8.12
N LYS A 346 21.42 19.60 -6.82
CA LYS A 346 22.58 18.80 -6.39
C LYS A 346 22.45 17.34 -6.80
N PHE A 347 21.26 16.75 -6.70
CA PHE A 347 20.98 15.38 -7.15
C PHE A 347 21.25 15.25 -8.66
N GLN A 348 20.67 16.12 -9.49
CA GLN A 348 20.85 16.10 -10.95
C GLN A 348 22.34 16.19 -11.34
N SER A 349 23.11 17.04 -10.64
CA SER A 349 24.56 17.15 -10.84
C SER A 349 25.30 15.87 -10.42
N ARG A 350 25.02 15.34 -9.23
CA ARG A 350 25.69 14.14 -8.68
C ARG A 350 25.34 12.85 -9.43
N PHE A 351 24.10 12.74 -9.90
CA PHE A 351 23.54 11.59 -10.61
C PHE A 351 23.25 11.96 -12.06
N ALA A 352 24.24 12.53 -12.74
CA ALA A 352 24.10 12.98 -14.12
C ALA A 352 23.47 11.91 -15.03
N GLY A 353 22.41 12.29 -15.74
CA GLY A 353 21.66 11.43 -16.66
C GLY A 353 20.68 10.45 -15.99
N TRP A 354 20.48 10.51 -14.66
CA TRP A 354 19.44 9.73 -13.97
C TRP A 354 18.11 10.46 -13.88
N ALA A 355 18.16 11.77 -13.65
CA ALA A 355 16.99 12.62 -13.70
C ALA A 355 17.38 14.07 -14.03
N GLU A 356 16.43 14.81 -14.56
CA GLU A 356 16.61 16.20 -14.97
C GLU A 356 15.30 16.99 -14.87
N PHE A 357 15.42 18.29 -14.61
CA PHE A 357 14.30 19.20 -14.78
C PHE A 357 13.95 19.39 -16.25
N ARG A 358 12.66 19.36 -16.56
CA ARG A 358 12.08 19.74 -17.83
C ARG A 358 10.93 20.71 -17.62
N SER A 359 10.68 21.52 -18.63
CA SER A 359 9.50 22.38 -18.66
C SER A 359 8.22 21.57 -18.84
N ARG A 360 7.11 22.07 -18.30
CA ARG A 360 5.77 21.49 -18.48
C ARG A 360 5.17 21.79 -19.85
N ASP A 361 5.49 22.95 -20.42
CA ASP A 361 4.84 23.49 -21.62
C ASP A 361 5.83 23.73 -22.77
N ASN A 362 7.01 23.11 -22.70
CA ASN A 362 8.13 23.29 -23.63
C ASN A 362 8.68 24.73 -23.74
N ARG A 363 8.35 25.61 -22.79
CA ARG A 363 8.99 26.94 -22.65
C ARG A 363 10.22 26.87 -21.74
N PRO A 364 11.16 27.82 -21.80
CA PRO A 364 12.23 27.90 -20.79
C PRO A 364 11.66 27.91 -19.37
N ILE A 365 12.29 27.19 -18.45
CA ILE A 365 11.87 27.18 -17.04
C ILE A 365 12.18 28.55 -16.43
N ASP A 366 11.16 29.18 -15.87
CA ASP A 366 11.32 30.39 -15.06
C ASP A 366 11.66 29.98 -13.61
N TRP A 367 12.96 29.95 -13.30
CA TRP A 367 13.43 29.51 -11.99
C TRP A 367 12.98 30.44 -10.85
N ASP A 368 12.79 31.74 -11.11
CA ASP A 368 12.33 32.68 -10.10
C ASP A 368 10.86 32.38 -9.71
N GLU A 369 10.01 32.03 -10.68
CA GLU A 369 8.63 31.62 -10.40
C GLU A 369 8.55 30.25 -9.70
N VAL A 370 9.45 29.32 -10.02
CA VAL A 370 9.52 28.01 -9.35
C VAL A 370 10.00 28.17 -7.90
N GLU A 371 11.03 28.98 -7.66
CA GLU A 371 11.54 29.28 -6.31
C GLU A 371 10.51 30.02 -5.45
N ARG A 372 9.69 30.88 -6.06
CA ARG A 372 8.54 31.53 -5.40
C ARG A 372 7.35 30.60 -5.18
N GLY A 373 7.36 29.40 -5.75
CA GLY A 373 6.26 28.42 -5.66
C GLY A 373 5.05 28.75 -6.53
N ASN A 374 5.21 29.64 -7.51
CA ASN A 374 4.14 30.06 -8.43
C ASN A 374 4.08 29.22 -9.72
N ALA A 375 5.12 28.43 -10.00
CA ALA A 375 5.21 27.57 -11.17
C ALA A 375 5.70 26.17 -10.78
N GLY A 376 5.16 25.16 -11.46
CA GLY A 376 5.63 23.77 -11.36
C GLY A 376 6.60 23.42 -12.48
N VAL A 377 7.41 22.38 -12.24
CA VAL A 377 8.34 21.81 -13.23
C VAL A 377 8.03 20.33 -13.44
N THR A 378 8.64 19.73 -14.46
CA THR A 378 8.61 18.29 -14.69
C THR A 378 9.94 17.70 -14.24
N TRP A 379 9.90 16.67 -13.39
CA TRP A 379 11.05 15.83 -13.11
C TRP A 379 11.04 14.66 -14.07
N ALA A 380 12.07 14.55 -14.92
CA ALA A 380 12.16 13.54 -15.96
C ALA A 380 13.30 12.57 -15.64
N CYS A 381 13.00 11.27 -15.66
CA CYS A 381 13.92 10.18 -15.39
C CYS A 381 14.17 9.40 -16.69
N PRO A 382 15.24 9.70 -17.46
CA PRO A 382 15.51 9.06 -18.75
C PRO A 382 15.62 7.54 -18.65
N GLY A 383 15.30 6.83 -19.74
CA GLY A 383 15.35 5.36 -19.79
C GLY A 383 16.70 4.78 -19.34
N LYS A 384 16.63 3.79 -18.44
CA LYS A 384 17.79 3.04 -17.93
C LYS A 384 17.56 1.56 -18.07
N SER A 385 18.60 0.82 -18.42
CA SER A 385 18.53 -0.63 -18.42
C SER A 385 18.39 -1.16 -17.00
N ARG A 386 17.75 -2.32 -16.86
CA ARG A 386 17.63 -3.02 -15.58
C ARG A 386 18.98 -3.16 -14.86
N LYS A 387 20.05 -3.46 -15.60
CA LYS A 387 21.41 -3.59 -15.04
C LYS A 387 21.93 -2.28 -14.44
N GLU A 388 21.67 -1.14 -15.09
CA GLU A 388 22.04 0.17 -14.57
C GLU A 388 21.25 0.50 -13.30
N VAL A 389 19.94 0.24 -13.31
CA VAL A 389 19.05 0.47 -12.17
C VAL A 389 19.51 -0.35 -10.96
N THR A 390 19.70 -1.67 -11.13
CA THR A 390 20.20 -2.55 -10.07
C THR A 390 21.54 -2.05 -9.51
N LYS A 391 22.45 -1.59 -10.38
CA LYS A 391 23.75 -1.05 -9.95
C LYS A 391 23.59 0.24 -9.15
N LEU A 392 22.68 1.14 -9.54
CA LEU A 392 22.39 2.35 -8.78
C LEU A 392 21.87 2.01 -7.38
N VAL A 393 20.83 1.18 -7.30
CA VAL A 393 20.21 0.80 -6.02
C VAL A 393 21.26 0.18 -5.09
N GLN A 394 22.06 -0.76 -5.59
CA GLN A 394 23.13 -1.38 -4.80
C GLN A 394 24.16 -0.35 -4.30
N ASN A 395 24.51 0.65 -5.11
CA ASN A 395 25.45 1.69 -4.72
C ASN A 395 24.88 2.62 -3.64
N VAL A 396 23.60 2.98 -3.75
CA VAL A 396 22.90 3.80 -2.76
C VAL A 396 22.82 3.06 -1.44
N LEU A 397 22.40 1.79 -1.43
CA LEU A 397 22.34 0.96 -0.22
C LEU A 397 23.72 0.74 0.41
N ARG A 398 24.76 0.50 -0.39
CA ARG A 398 26.13 0.41 0.13
C ARG A 398 26.59 1.71 0.80
N THR A 399 26.22 2.85 0.23
CA THR A 399 26.53 4.17 0.81
C THR A 399 25.79 4.34 2.14
N HIS A 400 24.49 4.01 2.16
CA HIS A 400 23.68 3.97 3.37
C HIS A 400 24.36 3.17 4.49
N TYR A 401 24.72 1.91 4.23
CA TYR A 401 25.33 1.05 5.25
C TYR A 401 26.72 1.49 5.69
N HIS A 402 27.48 2.15 4.81
CA HIS A 402 28.75 2.76 5.20
C HIS A 402 28.54 3.95 6.15
N GLU A 403 27.54 4.78 5.90
CA GLU A 403 27.29 6.00 6.67
C GLU A 403 26.55 5.71 7.98
N ILE A 404 25.50 4.88 7.97
CA ILE A 404 24.70 4.55 9.15
C ILE A 404 25.52 3.84 10.25
N LYS A 405 26.57 3.10 9.88
CA LYS A 405 27.50 2.49 10.85
C LYS A 405 28.35 3.50 11.60
N ARG A 406 28.48 4.72 11.08
CA ARG A 406 29.32 5.80 11.61
C ARG A 406 28.50 6.84 12.37
N THR A 407 27.18 6.79 12.28
CA THR A 407 26.30 7.68 13.05
C THR A 407 26.32 7.27 14.51
N THR A 408 26.40 8.25 15.41
CA THR A 408 26.46 8.03 16.87
C THR A 408 25.21 8.47 17.60
N ASN A 409 24.28 9.12 16.90
CA ASN A 409 23.03 9.60 17.46
C ASN A 409 21.87 9.40 16.47
N ALA A 410 20.65 9.47 17.00
CA ALA A 410 19.43 9.24 16.24
C ALA A 410 19.24 10.24 15.09
N GLU A 411 19.65 11.50 15.28
CA GLU A 411 19.46 12.53 14.26
C GLU A 411 20.32 12.28 13.02
N ALA A 412 21.60 11.98 13.22
CA ALA A 412 22.48 11.62 12.12
C ALA A 412 21.98 10.37 11.39
N ALA A 413 21.40 9.41 12.11
CA ALA A 413 20.78 8.23 11.51
C ALA A 413 19.55 8.59 10.65
N LEU A 414 18.68 9.48 11.13
CA LEU A 414 17.53 9.98 10.37
C LEU A 414 17.96 10.65 9.07
N HIS A 415 18.99 11.50 9.09
CA HIS A 415 19.51 12.12 7.85
C HIS A 415 20.02 11.10 6.83
N VAL A 416 20.66 10.02 7.28
CA VAL A 416 21.13 8.95 6.38
C VAL A 416 19.95 8.19 5.79
N VAL A 417 18.94 7.85 6.61
CA VAL A 417 17.72 7.17 6.17
C VAL A 417 16.93 8.02 5.18
N ALA A 418 16.63 9.29 5.52
CA ALA A 418 15.89 10.23 4.70
C ALA A 418 16.54 10.39 3.31
N ARG A 419 17.85 10.68 3.29
CA ARG A 419 18.62 10.82 2.05
C ARG A 419 18.60 9.55 1.21
N THR A 420 18.66 8.39 1.83
CA THR A 420 18.65 7.10 1.13
C THR A 420 17.33 6.91 0.38
N CYS A 421 16.20 7.13 1.06
CA CYS A 421 14.87 6.99 0.47
C CYS A 421 14.65 8.05 -0.62
N ALA A 422 14.97 9.32 -0.35
CA ALA A 422 14.84 10.40 -1.33
C ALA A 422 15.70 10.17 -2.59
N THR A 423 16.92 9.63 -2.43
CA THR A 423 17.80 9.33 -3.58
C THR A 423 17.17 8.26 -4.49
N LEU A 424 16.53 7.24 -3.91
CA LEU A 424 15.88 6.18 -4.67
C LEU A 424 14.57 6.65 -5.32
N GLU A 425 13.79 7.46 -4.61
CA GLU A 425 12.58 8.11 -5.14
C GLU A 425 12.89 8.98 -6.35
N ARG A 426 13.84 9.90 -6.21
CA ARG A 426 14.25 10.83 -7.27
C ARG A 426 14.84 10.17 -8.49
N ALA A 427 15.43 8.98 -8.34
CA ALA A 427 15.93 8.18 -9.46
C ALA A 427 14.81 7.39 -10.18
N HIS A 428 13.65 7.29 -9.53
CA HIS A 428 12.42 6.64 -9.98
C HIS A 428 12.72 5.26 -10.58
N VAL A 429 13.26 4.36 -9.77
CA VAL A 429 13.86 3.09 -10.23
C VAL A 429 12.83 2.04 -10.66
N PHE A 430 11.55 2.23 -10.31
CA PHE A 430 10.43 1.41 -10.77
C PHE A 430 9.56 2.17 -11.79
N MET A 431 8.73 1.44 -12.54
CA MET A 431 7.78 2.04 -13.49
C MET A 431 6.69 2.84 -12.77
N ASP A 432 6.28 2.36 -11.60
CA ASP A 432 5.26 2.94 -10.72
C ASP A 432 5.58 2.55 -9.28
N GLY A 433 4.82 3.03 -8.29
CA GLY A 433 4.90 2.56 -6.90
C GLY A 433 6.14 2.99 -6.11
N ASN A 434 6.93 3.94 -6.62
CA ASN A 434 8.18 4.40 -5.96
C ASN A 434 7.88 5.04 -4.60
N ALA A 435 7.03 6.07 -4.52
CA ALA A 435 6.70 6.76 -3.27
C ALA A 435 6.22 5.80 -2.17
N ARG A 436 5.40 4.80 -2.53
CA ARG A 436 4.91 3.77 -1.60
C ARG A 436 6.03 2.83 -1.15
N THR A 437 6.89 2.43 -2.09
CA THR A 437 8.03 1.56 -1.79
C THR A 437 9.04 2.28 -0.91
N PHE A 438 9.37 3.54 -1.19
CA PHE A 438 10.46 4.25 -0.53
C PHE A 438 10.01 5.08 0.67
N GLY A 439 8.93 5.86 0.52
CA GLY A 439 8.37 6.71 1.56
C GLY A 439 7.57 5.96 2.61
N CYS A 440 6.87 4.87 2.26
CA CYS A 440 6.08 4.10 3.23
C CYS A 440 6.82 2.87 3.76
N LEU A 441 7.41 2.04 2.88
CA LEU A 441 7.89 0.71 3.27
C LEU A 441 9.39 0.67 3.60
N LEU A 442 10.25 1.08 2.66
CA LEU A 442 11.70 1.05 2.83
C LEU A 442 12.14 1.99 3.95
N LEU A 443 11.51 3.16 4.06
CA LEU A 443 11.70 4.07 5.19
C LEU A 443 11.62 3.30 6.51
N ASN A 444 10.52 2.57 6.73
CA ASN A 444 10.30 1.83 7.97
C ASN A 444 11.30 0.67 8.15
N LYS A 445 11.68 -0.03 7.07
CA LYS A 445 12.77 -1.03 7.13
C LYS A 445 14.08 -0.41 7.63
N LEU A 446 14.48 0.73 7.07
CA LEU A 446 15.75 1.36 7.43
C LEU A 446 15.72 1.97 8.84
N LEU A 447 14.57 2.54 9.26
CA LEU A 447 14.37 3.02 10.64
C LEU A 447 14.50 1.89 11.64
N LEU A 448 13.80 0.76 11.42
CA LEU A 448 13.85 -0.40 12.29
C LEU A 448 15.26 -0.99 12.38
N SER A 449 15.95 -1.12 11.24
CA SER A 449 17.33 -1.60 11.18
C SER A 449 18.33 -0.69 11.91
N ALA A 450 18.02 0.60 12.05
CA ALA A 450 18.79 1.57 12.82
C ALA A 450 18.36 1.65 14.31
N GLY A 451 17.38 0.85 14.74
CA GLY A 451 16.84 0.87 16.10
C GLY A 451 15.97 2.09 16.41
N LEU A 452 15.41 2.74 15.38
CA LEU A 452 14.53 3.90 15.49
C LEU A 452 13.05 3.49 15.44
N SER A 453 12.17 4.38 15.92
CA SER A 453 10.72 4.20 15.82
C SER A 453 10.27 4.16 14.35
N PRO A 454 9.28 3.31 14.00
CA PRO A 454 8.53 3.44 12.76
C PRO A 454 7.95 4.84 12.57
N SER A 455 7.72 5.21 11.31
CA SER A 455 7.17 6.49 10.88
C SER A 455 5.96 6.29 9.98
N MET A 456 4.84 6.93 10.32
CA MET A 456 3.72 7.16 9.41
C MET A 456 3.97 8.49 8.68
N ALA A 457 4.77 8.46 7.60
CA ALA A 457 5.15 9.67 6.88
C ALA A 457 3.91 10.48 6.47
N PRO A 458 3.85 11.79 6.75
CA PRO A 458 2.66 12.60 6.47
C PRO A 458 2.21 12.57 5.00
N ASP A 459 3.15 12.64 4.07
CA ASP A 459 2.91 12.46 2.63
C ASP A 459 4.18 11.86 2.00
N ALA A 460 4.03 10.70 1.35
CA ALA A 460 5.14 10.00 0.73
C ALA A 460 5.70 10.71 -0.51
N ASN A 461 4.91 11.57 -1.16
CA ASN A 461 5.33 12.36 -2.32
C ASN A 461 6.32 13.47 -1.92
N GLU A 462 6.43 13.83 -0.64
CA GLU A 462 7.42 14.81 -0.17
C GLU A 462 8.86 14.36 -0.48
N PHE A 463 9.11 13.05 -0.58
CA PHE A 463 10.42 12.50 -0.95
C PHE A 463 10.89 12.88 -2.36
N ASP A 464 9.98 13.34 -3.22
CA ASP A 464 10.29 13.86 -4.55
C ASP A 464 11.20 15.08 -4.44
N GLY A 465 10.74 16.14 -3.78
CA GLY A 465 11.32 17.47 -3.88
C GLY A 465 11.40 18.27 -2.58
N TYR A 466 11.32 17.63 -1.41
CA TYR A 466 11.68 18.25 -0.13
C TYR A 466 13.18 18.09 0.16
N SER A 467 13.78 19.04 0.87
CA SER A 467 15.19 18.93 1.30
C SER A 467 15.38 17.80 2.31
N ASN A 468 16.61 17.33 2.47
CA ASN A 468 16.90 16.28 3.44
C ASN A 468 16.56 16.70 4.89
N GLU A 469 16.77 17.97 5.24
CA GLU A 469 16.43 18.54 6.54
C GLU A 469 14.91 18.55 6.76
N GLU A 470 14.14 18.96 5.76
CA GLU A 470 12.68 18.93 5.83
C GLU A 470 12.18 17.49 5.96
N LEU A 471 12.70 16.54 5.17
CA LEU A 471 12.33 15.13 5.26
C LEU A 471 12.60 14.54 6.65
N VAL A 472 13.71 14.91 7.31
CA VAL A 472 13.96 14.48 8.70
C VAL A 472 12.89 15.00 9.65
N ALA A 473 12.44 16.25 9.50
CA ALA A 473 11.35 16.80 10.29
C ALA A 473 10.02 16.04 10.04
N ARG A 474 9.70 15.75 8.78
CA ARG A 474 8.49 15.00 8.39
C ARG A 474 8.52 13.55 8.88
N ILE A 475 9.68 12.90 8.87
CA ILE A 475 9.86 11.57 9.46
C ILE A 475 9.62 11.61 10.98
N ARG A 476 10.12 12.64 11.69
CA ARG A 476 9.89 12.77 13.14
C ARG A 476 8.42 12.94 13.47
N GLU A 477 7.71 13.77 12.73
CA GLU A 477 6.27 13.94 12.84
C GLU A 477 5.54 12.61 12.62
N GLY A 478 5.93 11.85 11.59
CA GLY A 478 5.41 10.50 11.36
C GLY A 478 5.71 9.52 12.50
N GLN A 479 6.86 9.66 13.16
CA GLN A 479 7.20 8.87 14.36
C GLN A 479 6.37 9.29 15.58
N ASP A 480 6.07 10.57 15.75
CA ASP A 480 5.16 11.07 16.79
C ASP A 480 3.74 10.54 16.58
N MET A 481 3.25 10.60 15.35
CA MET A 481 1.96 10.02 14.98
C MET A 481 1.91 8.51 15.27
N PHE A 482 2.95 7.77 14.90
CA PHE A 482 3.03 6.34 15.21
C PHE A 482 2.95 6.08 16.72
N ARG A 483 3.72 6.82 17.52
CA ARG A 483 3.70 6.69 18.98
C ARG A 483 2.34 6.99 19.59
N ALA A 484 1.64 8.02 19.10
CA ALA A 484 0.30 8.35 19.58
C ALA A 484 -0.69 7.19 19.39
N HIS A 485 -0.59 6.46 18.27
CA HIS A 485 -1.45 5.31 17.99
C HIS A 485 -1.08 4.04 18.78
N CYS A 486 0.15 3.96 19.32
CA CYS A 486 0.55 2.88 20.23
C CYS A 486 0.11 3.12 21.69
N GLN A 487 -0.33 4.34 22.02
CA GLN A 487 -0.73 4.75 23.37
C GLN A 487 -2.25 4.88 23.53
N ALA A 488 -2.98 4.94 22.42
CA ALA A 488 -4.44 4.86 22.37
C ALA A 488 -4.92 3.41 22.54
#